data_AF-A0A959V5N0-F1
#
_entry.id   AF-A0A959V5N0-F1
#
_cell.length_a   1.000
_cell.length_b   1.000
_cell.length_c   1.000
_cell.angle_alpha   90.00
_cell.angle_beta   90.00
_cell.angle_gamma   90.00
#
_symmetry.space_group_name_H-M   'P 1'
#
loop_
_entity.id
_entity.type
_entity.pdbx_description
1 polymer ?
#
loop_
_entity_poly.entity_id
_entity_poly.type
_entity_poly.pdbx_seq_one_letter_code
_entity_poly.pdbx_strand_id
1 'polypeptide(L)'
;MTDTAFENDPKEGIGAKVRRFFKRLLLVLLLLGCGVMLFLYYGSYSKGTRSGVVIKMSKRGMLFKTYEGQLNLQSFGATDDKGNSLNEIFEFSVEGDNDSLYHVLEDVSLTGER
;
A
#
# COMPACT_ATOMS: atom_id res chain seq x y z
N MET A 1 48.23 9.84 -57.92
CA MET A 1 47.92 10.90 -56.95
C MET A 1 46.47 10.71 -56.57
N THR A 2 46.20 9.94 -55.51
CA THR A 2 44.83 9.70 -55.02
C THR A 2 44.74 10.36 -53.66
N ASP A 3 44.04 11.48 -53.62
CA ASP A 3 43.74 12.22 -52.40
C ASP A 3 42.95 11.30 -51.45
N THR A 4 43.60 10.90 -50.37
CA THR A 4 42.92 10.34 -49.21
C THR A 4 42.16 11.48 -48.56
N ALA A 5 40.91 11.66 -48.95
CA ALA A 5 39.97 12.46 -48.18
C ALA A 5 39.84 11.79 -46.80
N PHE A 6 40.44 12.41 -45.79
CA PHE A 6 40.19 12.08 -44.40
C PHE A 6 38.74 12.46 -44.10
N GLU A 7 37.86 11.47 -44.18
CA GLU A 7 36.48 11.51 -43.70
C GLU A 7 36.52 12.04 -42.26
N ASN A 8 36.13 13.30 -42.07
CA ASN A 8 36.01 13.88 -40.74
C ASN A 8 34.68 13.40 -40.15
N ASP A 9 34.74 12.31 -39.40
CA ASP A 9 33.61 11.86 -38.60
C ASP A 9 33.15 13.00 -37.67
N PRO A 10 31.85 13.36 -37.67
CA PRO A 10 31.35 14.44 -36.84
C PRO A 10 31.58 14.09 -35.37
N LYS A 11 32.57 14.76 -34.76
CA LYS A 11 32.95 14.55 -33.37
C LYS A 11 31.78 15.00 -32.50
N GLU A 12 30.97 14.05 -32.01
CA GLU A 12 29.87 14.38 -31.09
C GLU A 12 30.41 15.28 -29.97
N GLY A 13 29.93 16.53 -29.92
CA GLY A 13 30.43 17.52 -28.97
C GLY A 13 30.34 17.00 -27.54
N ILE A 14 31.39 17.21 -26.75
CA ILE A 14 31.54 16.68 -25.38
C ILE A 14 30.30 16.94 -24.53
N GLY A 15 29.63 18.08 -24.69
CA GLY A 15 28.37 18.42 -24.00
C GLY A 15 27.20 17.49 -24.32
N ALA A 16 27.08 16.99 -25.55
CA ALA A 16 26.05 16.02 -25.93
C ALA A 16 26.29 14.66 -25.25
N LYS A 17 27.56 14.25 -25.13
CA LYS A 17 27.97 13.01 -24.46
C LYS A 17 27.74 13.09 -22.94
N VAL A 18 28.06 14.22 -22.31
CA VAL A 18 27.79 14.48 -20.87
C VAL A 18 26.28 14.47 -20.58
N ARG A 19 25.47 15.14 -21.41
CA ARG A 19 24.00 15.15 -21.25
C ARG A 19 23.39 13.75 -21.37
N ARG A 20 23.88 12.93 -22.32
CA ARG A 20 23.43 11.55 -22.51
C ARG A 20 23.83 10.67 -21.31
N PHE A 21 25.02 10.88 -20.75
CA PHE A 21 25.47 10.22 -19.52
C PHE A 21 24.60 10.60 -18.31
N PHE A 22 24.36 11.89 -18.06
CA PHE A 22 23.49 12.34 -16.96
C PHE A 22 22.07 11.80 -17.06
N LYS A 23 21.48 11.76 -18.26
CA LYS A 23 20.15 11.15 -18.47
C LYS A 23 20.15 9.66 -18.14
N ARG A 24 21.18 8.92 -18.55
CA ARG A 24 21.32 7.49 -18.22
C ARG A 24 21.50 7.29 -16.71
N LEU A 25 22.33 8.10 -16.07
CA LEU A 25 22.54 8.08 -14.62
C LEU A 25 21.23 8.32 -13.86
N LEU A 26 20.47 9.35 -14.24
CA LEU A 26 19.17 9.66 -13.65
C LEU A 26 18.18 8.50 -13.82
N LEU A 27 18.13 7.90 -15.00
CA LEU A 27 17.23 6.78 -15.30
C LEU A 27 17.58 5.54 -14.47
N VAL A 28 18.88 5.23 -14.33
CA VAL A 28 19.34 4.12 -13.46
C VAL A 28 18.99 4.40 -12.00
N LEU A 29 19.20 5.63 -11.53
CA LEU A 29 18.85 6.02 -10.16
C LEU A 29 17.34 5.89 -9.90
N LEU A 30 16.51 6.29 -10.86
CA LEU A 30 15.05 6.16 -10.79
C LEU A 30 14.64 4.69 -10.71
N LEU A 31 15.20 3.83 -11.58
CA LEU A 31 14.91 2.40 -11.57
C LEU A 31 15.34 1.73 -10.27
N LEU A 32 16.52 2.08 -9.74
CA LEU A 32 16.99 1.58 -8.46
C LEU A 32 16.08 2.04 -7.31
N GLY A 33 15.67 3.31 -7.31
CA GLY A 33 14.75 3.87 -6.32
C GLY A 33 13.38 3.20 -6.35
N CYS A 34 12.80 3.00 -7.55
CA CYS A 34 11.57 2.24 -7.71
C CYS A 34 11.74 0.79 -7.22
N GLY A 35 12.86 0.13 -7.54
CA GLY A 35 13.15 -1.23 -7.08
C GLY A 35 13.21 -1.33 -5.56
N VAL A 36 13.87 -0.38 -4.89
CA VAL A 36 13.93 -0.32 -3.42
C VAL A 36 12.55 -0.04 -2.82
N MET A 37 11.78 0.89 -3.38
CA MET A 37 10.42 1.17 -2.92
C MET A 37 9.50 -0.03 -3.05
N LEU A 38 9.56 -0.75 -4.17
CA LEU A 38 8.82 -1.99 -4.36
C LEU A 38 9.27 -3.06 -3.36
N PHE A 39 10.58 -3.22 -3.15
CA PHE A 39 11.10 -4.19 -2.18
C PHE A 39 10.64 -3.87 -0.75
N LEU A 40 10.63 -2.60 -0.33
CA LEU A 40 10.15 -2.22 0.99
C LEU A 40 8.63 -2.36 1.13
N TYR A 41 7.88 -2.04 0.08
CA TYR A 41 6.41 -2.16 0.07
C TYR A 41 5.94 -3.61 0.10
N TYR A 42 6.56 -4.48 -0.72
CA TYR A 42 6.16 -5.90 -0.84
C TYR A 42 6.95 -6.84 0.08
N GLY A 43 8.14 -6.45 0.54
CA GLY A 43 9.01 -7.29 1.36
C GLY A 43 8.56 -7.41 2.82
N SER A 44 7.88 -6.40 3.36
CA SER A 44 7.33 -6.42 4.71
C SER A 44 5.90 -6.95 4.71
N TYR A 45 5.76 -8.26 4.51
CA TYR A 45 4.48 -8.93 4.62
C TYR A 45 4.35 -9.62 5.99
N SER A 46 3.58 -9.00 6.88
CA SER A 46 3.24 -9.58 8.18
C SER A 46 1.79 -10.06 8.15
N LYS A 47 1.57 -11.34 8.44
CA LYS A 47 0.22 -11.90 8.65
C LYS A 47 -0.12 -11.79 10.13
N GLY A 48 -1.18 -11.06 10.46
CA GLY A 48 -1.72 -10.97 11.82
C GLY A 48 -3.24 -10.95 11.78
N THR A 49 -3.87 -11.56 12.78
CA THR A 49 -5.33 -11.63 12.92
C THR A 49 -5.75 -10.92 14.20
N ARG A 50 -6.78 -10.07 14.12
CA ARG A 50 -7.43 -9.48 15.30
C ARG A 50 -8.72 -10.24 15.56
N SER A 51 -8.93 -10.69 16.80
CA SER A 51 -10.15 -11.39 17.22
C SER A 51 -10.98 -10.46 18.09
N GLY A 52 -12.28 -10.37 17.83
CA GLY A 52 -13.18 -9.43 18.51
C GLY A 52 -14.63 -9.68 18.10
N VAL A 53 -15.54 -8.84 18.58
CA VAL A 53 -16.96 -8.88 18.18
C VAL A 53 -17.22 -7.75 17.19
N VAL A 54 -17.81 -8.05 16.04
CA VAL A 54 -18.24 -7.00 15.11
C VAL A 54 -19.43 -6.28 15.72
N ILE A 55 -19.33 -4.97 15.93
CA ILE A 55 -20.37 -4.18 16.61
C ILE A 55 -21.20 -3.34 15.64
N LYS A 56 -20.69 -3.13 14.42
CA LYS A 56 -21.34 -2.28 13.42
C LYS A 56 -20.79 -2.55 12.02
N MET A 57 -21.70 -2.50 11.04
CA MET A 57 -21.40 -2.43 9.63
C MET A 57 -22.14 -1.25 8.99
N SER A 58 -21.50 -0.53 8.05
CA SER A 58 -22.11 0.61 7.34
C SER A 58 -21.56 0.73 5.92
N LYS A 59 -22.44 0.76 4.91
CA LYS A 59 -22.03 1.04 3.52
C LYS A 59 -21.82 2.55 3.32
N ARG A 60 -20.62 2.98 2.96
CA ARG A 60 -20.24 4.40 2.79
C ARG A 60 -19.41 4.60 1.52
N GLY A 61 -19.33 5.85 1.04
CA GLY A 61 -18.55 6.23 -0.15
C GLY A 61 -19.39 6.90 -1.26
N MET A 62 -18.77 7.83 -1.98
CA MET A 62 -19.42 8.60 -3.06
C MET A 62 -19.22 7.99 -4.45
N LEU A 63 -18.01 7.53 -4.78
CA LEU A 63 -17.67 6.96 -6.10
C LEU A 63 -17.43 5.45 -6.01
N PHE A 64 -16.61 5.02 -5.04
CA PHE A 64 -16.44 3.62 -4.68
C PHE A 64 -17.12 3.41 -3.34
N LYS A 65 -18.19 2.61 -3.33
CA LYS A 65 -18.84 2.22 -2.09
C LYS A 65 -18.00 1.15 -1.43
N THR A 66 -17.68 1.33 -0.16
CA THR A 66 -17.01 0.35 0.70
C THR A 66 -17.91 0.04 1.88
N TYR A 67 -17.67 -1.10 2.50
CA TYR A 67 -18.33 -1.48 3.74
C TYR A 67 -17.38 -1.17 4.89
N GLU A 68 -17.77 -0.24 5.75
CA GLU A 68 -17.01 0.15 6.93
C GLU A 68 -17.53 -0.60 8.15
N GLY A 69 -16.65 -1.38 8.77
CA GLY A 69 -16.93 -2.17 9.95
C GLY A 69 -16.21 -1.64 11.19
N GLN A 70 -16.81 -1.87 12.34
CA GLN A 70 -16.18 -1.64 13.64
C GLN A 70 -16.12 -2.96 14.41
N LEU A 71 -14.92 -3.34 14.82
CA LEU A 71 -14.62 -4.52 15.61
C LEU A 71 -14.27 -4.08 17.03
N ASN A 72 -14.99 -4.60 18.02
CA ASN A 72 -14.64 -4.43 19.42
C ASN A 72 -13.70 -5.56 19.84
N LEU A 73 -12.43 -5.24 20.13
CA LEU A 73 -11.41 -6.23 20.47
C LEU A 73 -11.56 -6.79 21.90
N GLN A 74 -12.46 -6.23 22.73
CA GLN A 74 -12.70 -6.55 24.14
C GLN A 74 -11.42 -7.07 24.81
N SER A 75 -10.52 -6.16 25.17
CA SER A 75 -9.20 -6.55 25.63
C SER A 75 -9.31 -7.34 26.93
N PHE A 76 -9.23 -8.67 26.82
CA PHE A 76 -9.44 -9.59 27.93
C PHE A 76 -8.24 -9.46 28.89
N GLY A 77 -8.42 -8.69 29.96
CA GLY A 77 -7.40 -8.46 30.98
C GLY A 77 -6.45 -7.29 30.73
N ALA A 78 -6.54 -6.55 29.62
CA ALA A 78 -5.79 -5.31 29.49
C ALA A 78 -6.48 -4.20 30.28
N THR A 79 -5.76 -3.72 31.28
CA THR A 79 -6.16 -2.62 32.14
C THR A 79 -5.19 -1.47 31.92
N ASP A 80 -5.71 -0.25 31.84
CA ASP A 80 -4.86 0.95 31.90
C ASP A 80 -4.10 0.97 33.24
N ASP A 81 -3.11 1.85 33.39
CA ASP A 81 -2.32 2.03 34.63
C ASP A 81 -3.22 2.32 35.87
N LYS A 82 -4.48 2.68 35.62
CA LYS A 82 -5.54 2.95 36.62
C LYS A 82 -6.51 1.79 36.86
N GLY A 83 -6.29 0.61 36.27
CA GLY A 83 -7.15 -0.56 36.45
C GLY A 83 -8.47 -0.53 35.67
N ASN A 84 -8.60 0.34 34.65
CA ASN A 84 -9.79 0.39 33.80
C ASN A 84 -9.65 -0.55 32.60
N SER A 85 -10.65 -1.40 32.35
CA SER A 85 -10.64 -2.29 31.18
C SER A 85 -10.58 -1.48 29.89
N LEU A 86 -9.55 -1.74 29.08
CA LEU A 86 -9.37 -1.07 27.81
C LEU A 86 -10.28 -1.71 26.76
N ASN A 87 -11.30 -0.96 26.36
CA ASN A 87 -12.11 -1.32 25.20
C ASN A 87 -11.51 -0.67 23.96
N GLU A 88 -10.88 -1.47 23.10
CA GLU A 88 -10.31 -1.01 21.84
C GLU A 88 -11.28 -1.29 20.68
N ILE A 89 -11.62 -0.23 19.95
CA ILE A 89 -12.41 -0.31 18.72
C ILE A 89 -11.43 -0.26 17.55
N PHE A 90 -11.46 -1.29 16.73
CA PHE A 90 -10.73 -1.36 15.48
C PHE A 90 -11.69 -1.11 14.32
N GLU A 91 -11.41 -0.06 13.55
CA GLU A 91 -12.15 0.26 12.33
C GLU A 91 -11.49 -0.43 11.14
N PHE A 92 -12.30 -1.04 10.28
CA PHE A 92 -11.83 -1.74 9.10
C PHE A 92 -12.75 -1.49 7.91
N SER A 93 -12.19 -1.59 6.71
CA SER A 93 -12.92 -1.40 5.47
C SER A 93 -12.88 -2.69 4.65
N VAL A 94 -14.02 -3.03 4.05
CA VAL A 94 -14.19 -4.16 3.15
C VAL A 94 -14.56 -3.64 1.77
N GLU A 95 -14.02 -4.27 0.74
CA GLU A 95 -14.31 -3.94 -0.64
C GLU A 95 -15.81 -4.11 -0.94
N GLY A 96 -16.38 -3.13 -1.64
CA GLY A 96 -17.83 -3.06 -1.83
C GLY A 96 -18.42 -4.02 -2.86
N ASP A 97 -17.59 -4.79 -3.57
CA ASP A 97 -18.05 -5.78 -4.56
C ASP A 97 -18.52 -7.09 -3.93
N ASN A 98 -18.20 -7.32 -2.65
CA ASN A 98 -18.47 -8.57 -1.96
C ASN A 98 -19.73 -8.47 -1.09
N ASP A 99 -20.89 -8.45 -1.75
CA ASP A 99 -22.19 -8.37 -1.09
C ASP A 99 -22.45 -9.56 -0.15
N SER A 100 -21.91 -10.75 -0.47
CA SER A 100 -22.06 -11.93 0.38
C SER A 100 -21.35 -11.78 1.73
N LEU A 101 -20.15 -11.21 1.73
CA LEU A 101 -19.38 -10.97 2.95
C LEU A 101 -20.02 -9.89 3.81
N TYR A 102 -20.64 -8.89 3.19
CA TYR A 102 -21.41 -7.87 3.91
C TYR A 102 -22.53 -8.49 4.75
N HIS A 103 -23.36 -9.36 4.16
CA HIS A 103 -24.47 -9.99 4.88
C HIS A 103 -23.98 -10.87 6.02
N VAL A 104 -22.91 -11.64 5.82
CA VAL A 104 -22.31 -12.43 6.91
C VAL A 104 -21.86 -11.52 8.05
N LEU A 105 -21.16 -10.42 7.76
CA LEU A 105 -20.67 -9.46 8.77
C LEU A 105 -21.80 -8.69 9.46
N GLU A 106 -22.89 -8.42 8.75
CA GLU A 106 -24.10 -7.82 9.30
C GLU A 106 -24.78 -8.79 10.26
N ASP A 107 -24.97 -10.05 9.85
CA ASP A 107 -25.56 -11.10 10.67
C ASP A 107 -24.75 -11.39 11.95
N VAL A 108 -23.41 -11.50 11.85
CA VAL A 108 -22.58 -11.64 13.06
C VAL A 108 -22.63 -10.41 13.96
N SER A 109 -22.83 -9.21 13.40
CA SER A 109 -23.00 -8.00 14.21
C SER A 109 -24.33 -7.97 14.97
N LEU A 110 -25.39 -8.58 14.41
CA LEU A 110 -26.71 -8.68 15.03
C LEU A 110 -26.76 -9.78 16.10
N THR A 111 -26.08 -10.90 15.85
CA THR A 111 -26.01 -12.04 16.78
C THR A 111 -24.98 -11.84 17.89
N GLY A 112 -23.95 -11.01 17.65
CA GLY A 112 -22.86 -10.77 18.59
C GLY A 112 -21.89 -11.95 18.72
N GLU A 113 -21.92 -12.88 17.78
CA GLU A 113 -21.01 -14.02 17.72
C GLU A 113 -19.58 -13.58 17.31
N ARG A 114 -18.60 -14.42 17.67
CA ARG A 114 -17.16 -14.17 17.46
C ARG A 114 -16.60 -15.11 16.40
#